data_AF-A0A973TA32-F1
#
_entry.id   AF-A0A973TA32-F1
#
_cell.length_a   1.000
_cell.length_b   1.000
_cell.length_c   1.000
_cell.angle_alpha   90.00
_cell.angle_beta   90.00
_cell.angle_gamma   90.00
#
_symmetry.space_group_name_H-M   'P 1'
#
loop_
_entity.id
_entity.type
_entity.pdbx_description
1 polymer ?
#
loop_
_entity_poly.entity_id
_entity_poly.type
_entity_poly.pdbx_seq_one_letter_code
_entity_poly.pdbx_strand_id
1 'polypeptide(L)'
;AAVVLSLLVFSFSVSVPDLVAALSARGVQGRFAFVLASTLTLLPAIATRAERIRQAQESRGLVVSRNLFSRAAAFRLQAVPLVLSLVEDAATRATALESRGFSAAGPRTSYREVADSGAQRILRTVLVLSAVAAAVLRVVPAGDGG
;
A
#
# COMPACT_ATOMS: atom_id res chain seq x y z
N ALA A 1 10.94 18.20 11.11
CA ALA A 1 11.39 18.46 9.72
C ALA A 1 11.95 17.19 9.05
N ALA A 2 12.99 16.54 9.60
CA ALA A 2 13.64 15.38 8.97
C ALA A 2 12.70 14.20 8.64
N VAL A 3 11.78 13.85 9.55
CA VAL A 3 10.81 12.76 9.35
C VAL A 3 9.84 13.04 8.21
N VAL A 4 9.40 14.29 8.06
CA VAL A 4 8.49 14.67 6.97
C VAL A 4 9.21 14.59 5.63
N LEU A 5 10.45 15.07 5.59
CA LEU A 5 11.26 15.09 4.37
C LEU A 5 11.63 13.66 3.92
N SER A 6 11.96 12.76 4.85
CA SER A 6 12.19 11.35 4.53
C SER A 6 10.93 10.66 4.00
N LEU A 7 9.77 10.95 4.59
CA LEU A 7 8.50 10.36 4.17
C LEU A 7 8.04 10.88 2.80
N LEU A 8 8.29 12.15 2.49
CA LEU A 8 8.06 12.71 1.16
C LEU A 8 8.98 12.10 0.10
N VAL A 9 10.29 12.02 0.37
CA VAL A 9 11.24 11.38 -0.56
C VAL A 9 10.87 9.93 -0.81
N PHE A 10 10.46 9.20 0.22
CA PHE A 10 9.94 7.84 0.10
C PHE A 10 8.68 7.79 -0.77
N SER A 11 7.71 8.66 -0.51
CA SER A 11 6.45 8.71 -1.25
C SER A 11 6.63 9.03 -2.73
N PHE A 12 7.61 9.85 -3.10
CA PHE A 12 7.89 10.21 -4.50
C PHE A 12 8.78 9.20 -5.22
N SER A 13 9.67 8.51 -4.50
CA SER A 13 10.65 7.61 -5.13
C SER A 13 10.18 6.16 -5.25
N VAL A 14 9.23 5.73 -4.40
CA VAL A 14 8.83 4.32 -4.31
C VAL A 14 7.47 4.10 -4.97
N SER A 15 7.44 3.21 -5.97
CA SER A 15 6.19 2.74 -6.53
C SER A 15 5.58 1.64 -5.65
N VAL A 16 4.25 1.66 -5.50
CA VAL A 16 3.51 0.62 -4.74
C VAL A 16 3.82 -0.79 -5.25
N PRO A 17 3.87 -1.07 -6.58
CA PRO A 17 4.24 -2.39 -7.09
C PRO A 17 5.64 -2.85 -6.68
N ASP A 18 6.63 -1.93 -6.66
CA ASP A 18 8.01 -2.26 -6.26
C ASP A 18 8.13 -2.54 -4.77
N LEU A 19 7.42 -1.76 -3.94
CA LEU A 19 7.35 -1.98 -2.50
C LEU A 19 6.81 -3.39 -2.19
N VAL A 20 5.76 -3.80 -2.90
CA VAL A 20 5.14 -5.10 -2.62
C VAL A 20 5.99 -6.26 -3.17
N ALA A 21 6.62 -6.09 -4.33
CA ALA A 21 7.59 -7.05 -4.84
C ALA A 21 8.76 -7.24 -3.85
N ALA A 22 9.28 -6.13 -3.28
CA ALA A 22 10.34 -6.17 -2.28
C ALA A 22 9.91 -6.86 -0.97
N LEU A 23 8.68 -6.64 -0.52
CA LEU A 23 8.12 -7.31 0.67
C LEU A 23 7.94 -8.81 0.43
N SER A 24 7.44 -9.20 -0.75
CA SER A 24 7.30 -10.61 -1.13
C SER A 24 8.65 -11.32 -1.21
N ALA A 25 9.68 -10.66 -1.73
CA ALA A 25 11.03 -11.22 -1.83
C ALA A 25 11.70 -11.43 -0.46
N ARG A 26 11.30 -10.68 0.57
CA ARG A 26 11.86 -10.73 1.93
C ARG A 26 11.19 -11.76 2.86
N GLY A 27 10.39 -12.68 2.33
CA GLY A 27 9.87 -13.82 3.09
C GLY A 27 8.43 -13.64 3.61
N VAL A 28 7.72 -12.61 3.19
CA VAL A 28 6.26 -12.55 3.37
C VAL A 28 5.64 -13.65 2.52
N GLN A 29 4.81 -14.52 3.12
CA GLN A 29 4.13 -15.60 2.40
C GLN A 29 3.47 -15.02 1.14
N GLY A 30 3.75 -15.61 -0.04
CA GLY A 30 3.35 -15.02 -1.33
C GLY A 30 1.85 -14.72 -1.45
N ARG A 31 1.00 -15.44 -0.71
CA ARG A 31 -0.45 -15.15 -0.62
C ARG A 31 -0.75 -13.85 0.14
N PHE A 32 -0.10 -13.62 1.28
CA PHE A 32 -0.27 -12.37 2.04
C PHE A 32 0.31 -11.19 1.26
N ALA A 33 1.51 -11.34 0.69
CA ALA A 33 2.11 -10.32 -0.15
C ALA A 33 1.20 -9.98 -1.34
N PHE A 34 0.60 -10.98 -1.98
CA PHE A 34 -0.38 -10.79 -3.04
C PHE A 34 -1.63 -10.02 -2.59
N VAL A 35 -2.21 -10.35 -1.43
CA VAL A 35 -3.38 -9.64 -0.90
C VAL A 35 -3.02 -8.18 -0.65
N LEU A 36 -1.89 -7.92 0.02
CA LEU A 36 -1.42 -6.56 0.28
C LEU A 36 -1.17 -5.78 -1.02
N ALA A 37 -0.53 -6.42 -2.02
CA ALA A 37 -0.32 -5.82 -3.34
C ALA A 37 -1.62 -5.41 -3.99
N SER A 38 -2.54 -6.36 -4.02
CA SER A 38 -3.82 -6.22 -4.71
C SER A 38 -4.63 -5.11 -4.04
N THR A 39 -4.69 -5.06 -2.71
CA THR A 39 -5.41 -3.99 -2.01
C THR A 39 -4.84 -2.60 -2.33
N LEU A 40 -3.52 -2.43 -2.28
CA LEU A 40 -2.89 -1.13 -2.52
C LEU A 40 -3.01 -0.67 -3.98
N THR A 41 -2.89 -1.61 -4.92
CA THR A 41 -2.98 -1.30 -6.37
C THR A 41 -4.41 -1.10 -6.84
N LEU A 42 -5.39 -1.77 -6.22
CA LEU A 42 -6.81 -1.63 -6.57
C LEU A 42 -7.45 -0.39 -5.92
N LEU A 43 -6.83 0.19 -4.89
CA LEU A 43 -7.39 1.32 -4.15
C LEU A 43 -7.86 2.49 -5.05
N PRO A 44 -7.10 2.93 -6.08
CA PRO A 44 -7.58 3.97 -6.99
C PRO A 44 -8.85 3.57 -7.75
N ALA A 45 -8.91 2.31 -8.21
CA ALA A 45 -10.09 1.79 -8.89
C ALA A 45 -11.31 1.75 -7.95
N ILE A 46 -11.13 1.33 -6.69
CA ILE A 46 -12.18 1.34 -5.67
C ILE A 46 -12.70 2.77 -5.43
N ALA A 47 -11.81 3.75 -5.32
CA ALA A 47 -12.17 5.15 -5.12
C ALA A 47 -13.01 5.70 -6.28
N THR A 48 -12.60 5.45 -7.53
CA THR A 48 -13.39 5.87 -8.71
C THR A 48 -14.77 5.20 -8.76
N ARG A 49 -14.89 3.95 -8.30
CA ARG A 49 -16.16 3.22 -8.24
C ARG A 49 -17.08 3.77 -7.15
N ALA A 50 -16.52 4.07 -5.98
CA ALA A 50 -17.24 4.73 -4.89
C ALA A 50 -17.80 6.08 -5.34
N GLU A 51 -17.03 6.86 -6.09
CA GLU A 51 -17.47 8.14 -6.64
C GLU A 51 -18.63 8.00 -7.64
N ARG A 52 -18.57 7.01 -8.55
CA ARG A 52 -19.70 6.73 -9.45
C ARG A 52 -20.96 6.30 -8.70
N ILE A 53 -20.81 5.49 -7.65
CA ILE A 53 -21.93 5.09 -6.79
C ILE A 53 -22.53 6.31 -6.11
N ARG A 54 -21.69 7.20 -5.57
CA ARG A 54 -22.13 8.47 -4.96
C ARG A 54 -22.96 9.28 -5.94
N GLN A 55 -22.44 9.54 -7.15
CA GLN A 55 -23.15 10.29 -8.20
C GLN A 55 -24.47 9.64 -8.60
N ALA A 56 -24.52 8.31 -8.70
CA ALA A 56 -25.75 7.58 -9.01
C ALA A 56 -26.79 7.67 -7.88
N GLN A 57 -26.36 7.63 -6.61
CA GLN A 57 -27.26 7.79 -5.46
C GLN A 57 -27.74 9.24 -5.34
N GLU A 58 -26.90 10.23 -5.60
CA GLU A 58 -27.29 11.65 -5.67
C GLU A 58 -28.34 11.89 -6.76
N SER A 59 -28.17 11.26 -7.93
CA SER A 59 -29.18 11.27 -9.00
C SER A 59 -30.51 10.61 -8.60
N ARG A 60 -30.48 9.67 -7.64
CA ARG A 60 -31.66 9.04 -7.03
C ARG A 60 -32.25 9.84 -5.86
N GLY A 61 -31.75 11.04 -5.60
CA GLY A 61 -32.25 11.93 -4.55
C GLY A 61 -31.57 11.75 -3.19
N LEU A 62 -30.42 11.07 -3.12
CA LEU A 62 -29.61 11.05 -1.90
C LEU A 62 -29.03 12.44 -1.63
N VAL A 63 -29.64 13.19 -0.71
CA VAL A 63 -29.11 14.47 -0.22
C VAL A 63 -28.36 14.23 1.09
N VAL A 64 -27.06 14.52 1.10
CA VAL A 64 -26.25 14.45 2.32
C VAL A 64 -26.57 15.66 3.20
N SER A 65 -27.46 15.47 4.18
CA SER A 65 -27.79 16.53 5.14
C SER A 65 -26.67 16.76 6.17
N ARG A 66 -26.74 17.86 6.93
CA ARG A 66 -25.78 18.19 7.99
C ARG A 66 -25.88 17.27 9.23
N ASN A 67 -26.95 16.49 9.37
CA ASN A 67 -27.16 15.63 10.55
C ASN A 67 -26.25 14.39 10.50
N LEU A 68 -25.57 14.09 11.61
CA LEU A 68 -24.68 12.93 11.72
C LEU A 68 -25.40 11.60 11.45
N PHE A 69 -26.65 11.46 11.92
CA PHE A 69 -27.47 10.27 11.65
C PHE A 69 -27.78 10.09 10.15
N SER A 70 -28.10 11.18 9.46
CA SER A 70 -28.36 11.16 8.01
C SER A 70 -27.09 10.84 7.22
N ARG A 71 -25.93 11.35 7.65
CA ARG A 71 -24.62 10.99 7.07
C ARG A 71 -24.31 9.51 7.22
N ALA A 72 -24.55 8.93 8.40
CA ALA A 72 -24.33 7.50 8.63
C ALA A 72 -25.27 6.64 7.77
N ALA A 73 -26.55 7.02 7.66
CA ALA A 73 -27.50 6.36 6.78
C ALA A 73 -27.11 6.44 5.30
N ALA A 74 -26.66 7.63 4.85
CA ALA A 74 -26.18 7.85 3.48
C ALA A 74 -24.90 7.07 3.18
N PHE A 75 -23.99 6.97 4.14
CA PHE A 75 -22.79 6.13 4.03
C PHE A 75 -23.18 4.66 3.87
N ARG A 76 -24.08 4.14 4.72
CA ARG A 76 -24.57 2.76 4.62
C ARG A 76 -25.17 2.46 3.24
N LEU A 77 -25.97 3.38 2.69
CA LEU A 77 -26.60 3.20 1.38
C LEU A 77 -25.57 3.08 0.23
N GLN A 78 -24.43 3.77 0.35
CA GLN A 78 -23.35 3.72 -0.65
C GLN A 78 -22.37 2.56 -0.39
N ALA A 79 -22.14 2.21 0.87
CA ALA A 79 -21.23 1.13 1.26
C ALA A 79 -21.74 -0.23 0.80
N VAL A 80 -23.04 -0.51 0.93
CA VAL A 80 -23.66 -1.78 0.51
C VAL A 80 -23.39 -2.10 -0.98
N PRO A 81 -23.74 -1.24 -1.95
CA PRO A 81 -23.50 -1.52 -3.37
C PRO A 81 -22.00 -1.57 -3.71
N LEU A 82 -21.17 -0.79 -3.01
CA LEU A 82 -19.72 -0.84 -3.20
C LEU A 82 -19.16 -2.19 -2.75
N VAL A 83 -19.47 -2.62 -1.53
CA VAL A 83 -18.99 -3.91 -0.99
C VAL A 83 -19.48 -5.07 -1.83
N LEU A 84 -20.76 -5.08 -2.23
CA LEU A 84 -21.30 -6.13 -3.10
C LEU A 84 -20.52 -6.20 -4.43
N SER A 85 -20.29 -5.05 -5.06
CA SER A 85 -19.49 -4.97 -6.29
C SER A 85 -18.06 -5.47 -6.11
N LEU A 86 -17.44 -5.21 -4.95
CA LEU A 86 -16.09 -5.68 -4.64
C LEU A 86 -16.04 -7.18 -4.38
N VAL A 87 -17.07 -7.76 -3.75
CA VAL A 87 -17.19 -9.20 -3.54
C VAL A 87 -17.35 -9.94 -4.87
N GLU A 88 -18.21 -9.45 -5.77
CA GLU A 88 -18.36 -10.01 -7.11
C GLU A 88 -17.07 -9.96 -7.93
N ASP A 89 -16.38 -8.82 -7.87
CA ASP A 89 -15.10 -8.60 -8.56
C ASP A 89 -13.99 -9.49 -7.97
N ALA A 90 -13.96 -9.67 -6.64
CA ALA A 90 -13.06 -10.60 -5.97
C ALA A 90 -13.34 -12.06 -6.37
N ALA A 91 -14.61 -12.47 -6.44
CA ALA A 91 -14.99 -13.81 -6.89
C ALA A 91 -14.57 -14.07 -8.34
N THR A 92 -14.82 -13.10 -9.23
CA THR A 92 -14.42 -13.18 -10.65
C THR A 92 -12.90 -13.30 -10.79
N ARG A 93 -12.14 -12.49 -10.05
CA ARG A 93 -10.67 -12.58 -10.04
C ARG A 93 -10.17 -13.89 -9.43
N ALA A 94 -10.79 -14.38 -8.36
CA ALA A 94 -10.40 -15.64 -7.74
C ALA A 94 -10.52 -16.81 -8.73
N THR A 95 -11.63 -16.89 -9.47
CA THR A 95 -11.81 -17.90 -10.52
C THR A 95 -10.76 -17.77 -11.63
N ALA A 96 -10.43 -16.55 -12.06
CA ALA A 96 -9.40 -16.30 -13.07
C ALA A 96 -7.97 -16.60 -12.57
N LEU A 97 -7.72 -16.45 -11.27
CA LEU A 97 -6.45 -16.82 -10.66
C LEU A 97 -6.34 -18.34 -10.50
N GLU A 98 -7.42 -18.99 -10.12
CA GLU A 98 -7.47 -20.45 -9.98
C GLU A 98 -7.28 -21.15 -11.33
N SER A 99 -7.88 -20.64 -12.41
CA SER A 99 -7.66 -21.16 -13.76
C SER A 99 -6.22 -21.01 -14.24
N ARG A 100 -5.45 -20.09 -13.65
CA ARG A 100 -4.00 -19.92 -13.87
C ARG A 100 -3.13 -20.69 -12.88
N GLY A 101 -3.73 -21.53 -12.03
CA GLY A 101 -3.01 -22.33 -11.04
C GLY A 101 -2.48 -21.52 -9.86
N PHE A 102 -3.12 -20.39 -9.48
CA PHE A 102 -2.67 -19.61 -8.32
C PHE A 102 -2.63 -20.42 -7.01
N SER A 103 -3.48 -21.45 -6.87
CA SER A 103 -3.46 -22.37 -5.73
C SER A 103 -2.56 -23.59 -5.92
N ALA A 104 -1.90 -23.75 -7.08
CA ALA A 104 -1.02 -24.88 -7.34
C ALA A 104 0.14 -24.94 -6.34
N ALA A 105 0.45 -26.17 -5.90
CA ALA A 105 1.60 -26.47 -5.05
C ALA A 105 2.88 -26.55 -5.90
N GLY A 106 3.98 -25.97 -5.41
CA GLY A 106 5.27 -25.99 -6.10
C GLY A 106 6.11 -24.73 -5.86
N PRO A 107 7.38 -24.74 -6.32
CA PRO A 107 8.25 -23.57 -6.25
C PRO A 107 7.69 -22.44 -7.11
N ARG A 108 7.63 -21.23 -6.54
CA ARG A 108 7.16 -20.02 -7.25
C ARG A 108 8.35 -19.20 -7.72
N THR A 109 8.27 -18.73 -8.95
CA THR A 109 9.22 -17.78 -9.53
C THR A 109 8.65 -16.37 -9.48
N SER A 110 9.50 -15.35 -9.38
CA SER A 110 9.09 -13.94 -9.45
C SER A 110 9.42 -13.39 -10.83
N TYR A 111 8.44 -12.73 -11.47
CA TYR A 111 8.70 -12.02 -12.73
C TYR A 111 9.36 -10.66 -12.50
N ARG A 112 9.10 -10.02 -11.35
CA ARG A 112 9.66 -8.71 -11.00
C ARG A 112 10.79 -8.93 -10.01
N GLU A 113 12.02 -8.70 -10.46
CA GLU A 113 13.18 -8.61 -9.59
C GLU A 113 13.38 -7.16 -9.17
N VAL A 114 13.47 -6.91 -7.88
CA VAL A 114 13.82 -5.59 -7.35
C VAL A 114 15.34 -5.47 -7.45
N ALA A 115 15.82 -4.88 -8.53
CA ALA A 115 17.25 -4.71 -8.79
C ALA A 115 17.89 -3.80 -7.72
N ASP A 116 18.80 -4.35 -6.91
CA ASP A 116 19.67 -3.61 -6.00
C ASP A 116 20.87 -3.11 -6.81
N SER A 117 20.76 -1.92 -7.40
CA SER A 117 21.83 -1.38 -8.24
C SER A 117 23.09 -1.11 -7.41
N GLY A 118 24.28 -1.20 -8.04
CA GLY A 118 25.54 -0.92 -7.34
C GLY A 118 25.56 0.47 -6.68
N ALA A 119 24.95 1.46 -7.34
CA ALA A 119 24.78 2.81 -6.79
C ALA A 119 23.87 2.83 -5.54
N GLN A 120 22.76 2.08 -5.53
CA GLN A 120 21.89 1.96 -4.35
C GLN A 120 22.63 1.32 -3.18
N ARG A 121 23.46 0.31 -3.46
CA ARG A 121 24.26 -0.38 -2.44
C ARG A 121 25.30 0.55 -1.82
N ILE A 122 26.03 1.31 -2.64
CA ILE A 122 27.00 2.32 -2.18
C ILE A 122 26.30 3.41 -1.35
N LEU A 123 25.21 3.98 -1.87
CA LEU A 123 24.47 5.04 -1.19
C LEU A 123 23.94 4.57 0.17
N ARG A 124 23.38 3.36 0.24
CA ARG A 124 22.91 2.76 1.50
C ARG A 124 24.03 2.64 2.52
N THR A 125 25.21 2.14 2.12
CA THR A 125 26.36 2.00 3.02
C THR A 125 26.82 3.37 3.55
N VAL A 126 26.94 4.37 2.66
CA VAL A 126 27.34 5.73 3.05
C VAL A 126 26.34 6.35 4.04
N LEU A 127 25.04 6.19 3.81
CA LEU A 127 23.98 6.69 4.70
C LEU A 127 24.02 6.03 6.09
N VAL A 128 24.25 4.71 6.15
CA VAL A 128 24.36 4.00 7.44
C VAL A 128 25.62 4.46 8.19
N LEU A 129 26.76 4.58 7.50
CA LEU A 129 28.00 5.06 8.12
C LEU A 129 27.87 6.49 8.65
N SER A 130 27.25 7.39 7.89
CA SER A 130 27.04 8.78 8.33
C SER A 130 26.06 8.87 9.50
N ALA A 131 25.01 8.05 9.52
CA ALA A 131 24.08 7.96 10.65
C ALA A 131 24.77 7.47 11.93
N VAL A 132 25.62 6.44 11.82
CA VAL A 132 26.41 5.92 12.95
C VAL A 132 27.40 6.98 13.45
N ALA A 133 28.14 7.63 12.54
CA ALA A 133 29.07 8.70 12.90
C ALA A 133 28.38 9.87 13.63
N ALA A 134 27.21 10.29 13.14
CA ALA A 134 26.41 11.33 13.78
C ALA A 134 25.91 10.91 15.18
N ALA A 135 25.51 9.65 15.36
CA ALA A 135 25.11 9.12 16.67
C ALA A 135 26.29 9.11 17.66
N VAL A 136 27.47 8.65 17.23
CA VAL A 136 28.68 8.65 18.07
C VAL A 136 29.08 10.07 18.46
N LEU A 137 29.14 10.99 17.50
CA LEU A 137 29.45 12.40 17.75
C LEU A 137 28.42 13.12 18.63
N ARG A 138 27.20 12.59 18.78
CA ARG A 138 26.17 13.13 19.68
C ARG A 138 26.20 12.52 21.07
N VAL A 139 26.65 11.27 21.20
CA VAL A 139 26.74 10.57 22.50
C VAL A 139 28.03 10.94 23.23
N VAL A 140 29.14 11.11 22.52
CA VAL A 140 30.44 11.49 23.10
C VAL A 140 30.44 12.84 23.84
N PRO A 141 29.86 13.96 23.34
CA PRO A 141 29.86 15.23 24.07
C PRO A 141 28.91 15.27 25.28
N ALA A 142 28.10 14.24 25.53
CA ALA A 142 27.33 14.11 26.76
C ALA A 142 28.12 13.46 27.92
N GLY A 143 29.34 12.97 27.66
CA GLY A 143 30.21 12.33 28.64
C GLY A 143 31.31 13.22 29.24
N ASP A 144 31.62 14.37 28.62
CA ASP A 144 32.76 15.22 29.00
C ASP A 144 32.35 16.47 29.82
N GLY A 145 31.29 16.36 30.64
CA GLY A 145 30.76 17.45 31.47
C GLY A 145 30.55 17.09 32.94
N GLY A 146 31.42 16.24 33.49
CA GLY A 146 31.50 15.95 34.93
C GLY A 146 32.41 16.93 35.66
#